data_AF-A0A3L9MG09-F1
#
_entry.id   AF-A0A3L9MG09-F1
#
_cell.length_a   1.000
_cell.length_b   1.000
_cell.length_c   1.000
_cell.angle_alpha   90.00
_cell.angle_beta   90.00
_cell.angle_gamma   90.00
#
_symmetry.space_group_name_H-M   'P 1'
#
loop_
_entity.id
_entity.type
_entity.pdbx_description
1 polymer ?
#
loop_
_entity_poly.entity_id
_entity_poly.type
_entity_poly.pdbx_seq_one_letter_code
_entity_poly.pdbx_strand_id
1 'polypeptide(L)'
;MKFKTILFSLFITIAGIVQAQTAEEIMNTAYNQAKIENKNVFLIFHASWCGWCKKMEKNMDDPLVKEYFDSNYVKAFVTVEERGEKVKLNTTNGDLLLDKVGGKGQGLPFWVILDEKGNVLKDSRINGENVGGPASEKEVDYLISTLEPTSKNLKIDTEKIKEVFILKKKS
;
A
#
# COMPACT_ATOMS: atom_id res chain seq x y z
N MET A 1 38.93 45.67 27.49
CA MET A 1 39.02 44.24 27.87
C MET A 1 38.22 43.42 26.87
N LYS A 2 38.86 42.44 26.22
CA LYS A 2 38.30 41.64 25.12
C LYS A 2 37.49 40.47 25.71
N PHE A 3 36.16 40.55 25.66
CA PHE A 3 35.29 39.41 25.97
C PHE A 3 35.29 38.46 24.77
N LYS A 4 35.99 37.33 24.88
CA LYS A 4 35.87 36.22 23.93
C LYS A 4 34.60 35.45 24.27
N THR A 5 33.56 35.67 23.47
CA THR A 5 32.34 34.84 23.53
C THR A 5 32.69 33.44 23.04
N ILE A 6 32.84 32.49 23.97
CA ILE A 6 32.95 31.07 23.63
C ILE A 6 31.54 30.59 23.31
N LEU A 7 31.23 30.51 22.02
CA LEU A 7 29.99 29.93 21.52
C LEU A 7 30.12 28.41 21.59
N PHE A 8 29.69 27.82 22.70
CA PHE A 8 29.60 26.36 22.82
C PHE A 8 28.37 25.89 22.05
N SER A 9 28.56 25.59 20.75
CA SER A 9 27.53 24.99 19.91
C SER A 9 27.20 23.60 20.43
N LEU A 10 26.07 23.50 21.14
CA LEU A 10 25.50 22.24 21.61
C LEU A 10 24.89 21.51 20.40
N PHE A 11 25.67 20.66 19.74
CA PHE A 11 25.15 19.69 18.78
C PHE A 11 24.35 18.63 19.55
N ILE A 12 23.06 18.87 19.73
CA ILE A 12 22.11 17.84 20.18
C ILE A 12 21.94 16.88 18.99
N THR A 13 22.63 15.74 19.05
CA THR A 13 22.36 14.62 18.15
C THR A 13 21.03 14.01 18.58
N ILE A 14 19.95 14.39 17.91
CA ILE A 14 18.67 13.68 18.06
C ILE A 14 18.84 12.34 17.34
N ALA A 15 19.23 11.31 18.09
CA ALA A 15 19.08 9.93 17.64
C ALA A 15 17.58 9.62 17.59
N GLY A 16 16.98 9.82 16.43
CA GLY A 16 15.57 9.48 16.20
C GLY A 16 15.37 7.98 16.36
N ILE A 17 14.66 7.58 17.40
CA ILE A 17 14.14 6.21 17.52
C ILE A 17 13.03 6.11 16.47
N VAL A 18 13.29 5.36 15.39
CA VAL A 18 12.26 5.04 14.38
C VAL A 18 11.29 4.06 15.03
N GLN A 19 10.22 4.58 15.62
CA GLN A 19 9.14 3.80 16.19
C GLN A 19 8.16 3.41 15.06
N ALA A 20 7.71 2.16 15.05
CA ALA A 20 6.77 1.68 14.04
C ALA A 20 5.44 2.47 14.13
N GLN A 21 5.03 3.08 13.01
CA GLN A 21 3.78 3.83 12.91
C GLN A 21 2.58 2.93 13.24
N THR A 22 1.52 3.50 13.80
CA THR A 22 0.26 2.79 14.03
C THR A 22 -0.57 2.71 12.75
N ALA A 23 -1.40 1.67 12.64
CA ALA A 23 -2.32 1.52 11.51
C ALA A 23 -3.31 2.70 11.42
N GLU A 24 -3.72 3.26 12.56
CA GLU A 24 -4.59 4.44 12.61
C GLU A 24 -3.94 5.68 12.01
N GLU A 25 -2.68 5.96 12.34
CA GLU A 25 -1.94 7.10 11.78
C GLU A 25 -1.76 6.98 10.26
N ILE A 26 -1.45 5.76 9.77
CA ILE A 26 -1.34 5.47 8.33
C ILE A 26 -2.68 5.77 7.64
N MET A 27 -3.77 5.23 8.17
CA MET A 27 -5.08 5.37 7.55
C MET A 27 -5.61 6.80 7.63
N ASN A 28 -5.46 7.49 8.75
CA ASN A 28 -5.87 8.89 8.88
C ASN A 28 -5.11 9.79 7.89
N THR A 29 -3.81 9.54 7.70
CA THR A 29 -3.01 10.24 6.68
C THR A 29 -3.54 9.97 5.29
N ALA A 30 -3.79 8.69 4.97
CA ALA A 30 -4.28 8.27 3.66
C ALA A 30 -5.66 8.85 3.33
N TYR A 31 -6.60 8.84 4.28
CA TYR A 31 -7.94 9.40 4.11
C TYR A 31 -7.91 10.92 3.93
N ASN A 32 -7.11 11.63 4.74
CA ASN A 32 -6.95 13.08 4.60
C ASN A 32 -6.39 13.46 3.23
N GLN A 33 -5.35 12.74 2.77
CA GLN A 33 -4.80 12.96 1.44
C GLN A 33 -5.81 12.62 0.34
N ALA A 34 -6.52 11.49 0.47
CA ALA A 34 -7.53 11.06 -0.51
C ALA A 34 -8.66 12.10 -0.64
N LYS A 35 -9.07 12.71 0.47
CA LYS A 35 -10.06 13.80 0.47
C LYS A 35 -9.54 15.05 -0.24
N ILE A 36 -8.29 15.47 0.01
CA ILE A 36 -7.68 16.66 -0.60
C ILE A 36 -7.49 16.46 -2.11
N GLU A 37 -7.01 15.28 -2.51
CA GLU A 37 -6.65 14.97 -3.89
C GLU A 37 -7.81 14.38 -4.71
N ASN A 38 -8.99 14.24 -4.11
CA ASN A 38 -10.16 13.58 -4.70
C ASN A 38 -9.84 12.18 -5.25
N LYS A 39 -9.24 11.34 -4.41
CA LYS A 39 -8.83 9.96 -4.71
C LYS A 39 -9.57 8.97 -3.82
N ASN A 40 -9.42 7.68 -4.10
CA ASN A 40 -9.73 6.61 -3.17
C ASN A 40 -8.43 6.11 -2.51
N VAL A 41 -8.53 5.35 -1.43
CA VAL A 41 -7.37 4.74 -0.78
C VAL A 41 -7.21 3.30 -1.28
N PHE A 42 -6.01 2.96 -1.76
CA PHE A 42 -5.63 1.59 -2.10
C PHE A 42 -4.78 1.05 -0.94
N LEU A 43 -5.42 0.34 -0.01
CA LEU A 43 -4.79 -0.23 1.18
C LEU A 43 -4.19 -1.60 0.86
N ILE A 44 -2.91 -1.79 1.15
CA ILE A 44 -2.14 -2.99 0.84
C ILE A 44 -1.50 -3.50 2.13
N PHE A 45 -1.85 -4.73 2.51
CA PHE A 45 -1.20 -5.46 3.57
C PHE A 45 -0.08 -6.31 2.98
N HIS A 46 1.11 -6.20 3.57
CA HIS A 46 2.32 -6.81 3.01
C HIS A 46 3.32 -7.20 4.11
N ALA A 47 4.33 -7.96 3.70
CA ALA A 47 5.44 -8.36 4.56
C ALA A 47 6.76 -8.41 3.76
N SER A 48 7.90 -8.23 4.43
CA SER A 48 9.22 -8.19 3.79
C SER A 48 9.63 -9.52 3.13
N TRP A 49 9.07 -10.64 3.57
CA TRP A 49 9.29 -11.96 2.99
C TRP A 49 8.37 -12.26 1.79
N CYS A 50 7.33 -11.44 1.57
CA CYS A 50 6.31 -11.69 0.55
C CYS A 50 6.80 -11.24 -0.84
N GLY A 51 7.17 -12.19 -1.70
CA GLY A 51 7.61 -11.92 -3.06
C GLY A 51 6.52 -11.31 -3.95
N TRP A 52 5.28 -11.79 -3.82
CA TRP A 52 4.12 -11.26 -4.56
C TRP A 52 3.77 -9.82 -4.19
N CYS A 53 3.97 -9.43 -2.92
CA CYS A 53 3.78 -8.06 -2.45
C CYS A 53 4.76 -7.12 -3.17
N LYS A 54 6.05 -7.46 -3.17
CA LYS A 54 7.10 -6.69 -3.86
C LYS A 54 6.84 -6.59 -5.37
N LYS A 55 6.35 -7.67 -5.98
CA LYS A 55 5.99 -7.68 -7.40
C LYS A 55 4.82 -6.72 -7.67
N MET A 56 3.76 -6.80 -6.87
CA MET A 56 2.59 -5.92 -7.02
C MET A 56 2.98 -4.44 -6.83
N GLU A 57 3.73 -4.13 -5.78
CA GLU A 57 4.27 -2.79 -5.52
C GLU A 57 5.08 -2.27 -6.72
N LYS A 58 6.03 -3.08 -7.22
CA LYS A 58 6.83 -2.74 -8.39
C LYS A 58 5.96 -2.52 -9.64
N ASN A 59 4.96 -3.36 -9.85
CA ASN A 59 4.06 -3.25 -10.99
C ASN A 59 3.22 -1.97 -10.92
N MET A 60 2.73 -1.58 -9.74
CA MET A 60 2.00 -0.31 -9.56
C MET A 60 2.87 0.92 -9.78
N ASP A 61 4.19 0.79 -9.62
CA ASP A 61 5.17 1.84 -9.89
C ASP A 61 5.87 1.70 -11.26
N ASP A 62 5.44 0.76 -12.10
CA ASP A 62 5.95 0.62 -13.46
C ASP A 62 5.60 1.87 -14.30
N PRO A 63 6.55 2.45 -15.07
CA PRO A 63 6.32 3.67 -15.84
C PRO A 63 5.08 3.64 -16.75
N LEU A 64 4.65 2.47 -17.24
CA LEU A 64 3.47 2.36 -18.10
C LEU A 64 2.15 2.63 -17.36
N VAL A 65 2.09 2.39 -16.06
CA VAL A 65 0.85 2.44 -15.26
C VAL A 65 0.96 3.29 -14.00
N LYS A 66 2.16 3.76 -13.65
CA LYS A 66 2.41 4.55 -12.45
C LYS A 66 1.53 5.80 -12.37
N GLU A 67 1.43 6.54 -13.46
CA GLU A 67 0.58 7.74 -13.52
C GLU A 67 -0.89 7.38 -13.24
N TYR A 68 -1.39 6.26 -13.78
CA TYR A 68 -2.75 5.81 -13.49
C TYR A 68 -2.97 5.54 -12.00
N PHE A 69 -2.07 4.81 -11.33
CA PHE A 69 -2.22 4.55 -9.90
C PHE A 69 -2.08 5.82 -9.07
N ASP A 70 -1.05 6.63 -9.34
CA ASP A 70 -0.77 7.86 -8.59
C ASP A 70 -1.86 8.91 -8.79
N SER A 71 -2.47 9.03 -9.98
CA SER A 71 -3.58 9.95 -10.23
C SER A 71 -4.89 9.50 -9.58
N ASN A 72 -5.13 8.20 -9.40
CA ASN A 72 -6.42 7.69 -8.94
C ASN A 72 -6.46 7.29 -7.46
N TYR A 73 -5.33 6.93 -6.87
CA TYR A 73 -5.30 6.32 -5.55
C TYR A 73 -4.23 6.92 -4.64
N VAL A 74 -4.56 7.05 -3.36
CA VAL A 74 -3.56 7.14 -2.30
C VAL A 74 -3.21 5.71 -1.89
N LYS A 75 -1.98 5.28 -2.17
CA LYS A 75 -1.47 3.95 -1.79
C LYS A 75 -1.09 3.96 -0.32
N ALA A 76 -1.69 3.09 0.49
CA ALA A 76 -1.39 2.94 1.92
C ALA A 76 -0.87 1.53 2.17
N PHE A 77 0.27 1.41 2.86
CA PHE A 77 0.92 0.12 3.13
C PHE A 77 0.92 -0.18 4.63
N VAL A 78 0.49 -1.38 4.99
CA VAL A 78 0.45 -1.84 6.39
C VAL A 78 1.24 -3.13 6.50
N THR A 79 2.35 -3.09 7.22
CA THR A 79 3.23 -4.25 7.41
C THR A 79 2.64 -5.19 8.46
N VAL A 80 2.40 -6.44 8.07
CA VAL A 80 1.78 -7.49 8.90
C VAL A 80 2.50 -8.81 8.67
N GLU A 81 2.25 -9.79 9.55
CA GLU A 81 2.75 -11.16 9.41
C GLU A 81 4.28 -11.28 9.18
N GLU A 82 5.09 -10.30 9.61
CA GLU A 82 6.54 -10.45 9.62
C GLU A 82 6.98 -11.67 10.46
N ARG A 83 8.19 -12.17 10.19
CA ARG A 83 8.68 -13.42 10.78
C ARG A 83 10.00 -13.22 11.52
N GLY A 84 10.23 -14.03 12.55
CA GLY A 84 11.45 -14.01 13.36
C GLY A 84 11.69 -12.65 14.01
N GLU A 85 12.92 -12.16 13.97
CA GLU A 85 13.28 -10.87 14.57
C GLU A 85 12.59 -9.66 13.92
N LYS A 86 12.00 -9.83 12.73
CA LYS A 86 11.30 -8.76 12.01
C LYS A 86 9.87 -8.56 12.45
N VAL A 87 9.30 -9.40 13.33
CA VAL A 87 7.95 -9.20 13.90
C VAL A 87 7.80 -7.80 14.51
N LYS A 88 8.88 -7.24 15.09
CA LYS A 88 8.92 -5.88 15.62
C LYS A 88 8.75 -4.76 14.58
N LEU A 89 8.84 -5.10 13.29
CA LEU A 89 8.63 -4.18 12.16
C LEU A 89 7.17 -4.16 11.70
N ASN A 90 6.29 -5.02 12.25
CA ASN A 90 4.86 -4.93 11.98
C ASN A 90 4.34 -3.55 12.40
N THR A 91 3.45 -3.01 11.59
CA THR A 91 2.68 -1.81 11.92
C THR A 91 1.90 -2.07 13.21
N THR A 92 1.98 -1.14 14.18
CA THR A 92 1.24 -1.27 15.44
C THR A 92 -0.26 -1.31 15.14
N ASN A 93 -0.97 -2.33 15.63
CA ASN A 93 -2.38 -2.62 15.30
C ASN A 93 -2.66 -2.94 13.82
N GLY A 94 -1.65 -3.27 13.01
CA GLY A 94 -1.81 -3.68 11.62
C GLY A 94 -2.67 -4.94 11.48
N ASP A 95 -2.43 -5.96 12.31
CA ASP A 95 -3.22 -7.20 12.29
C ASP A 95 -4.69 -6.99 12.70
N LEU A 96 -4.96 -6.03 13.59
CA LEU A 96 -6.34 -5.64 13.96
C LEU A 96 -7.05 -4.98 12.78
N LEU A 97 -6.35 -4.12 12.04
CA LEU A 97 -6.89 -3.52 10.82
C LEU A 97 -7.13 -4.59 9.74
N LEU A 98 -6.20 -5.52 9.56
CA LEU A 98 -6.33 -6.66 8.63
C LEU A 98 -7.56 -7.50 8.97
N ASP A 99 -7.78 -7.82 10.25
CA ASP A 99 -8.97 -8.55 10.72
C ASP A 99 -10.26 -7.75 10.46
N LYS A 100 -10.25 -6.44 10.78
CA LYS A 100 -11.40 -5.55 10.57
C LYS A 100 -11.86 -5.49 9.12
N VAL A 101 -10.95 -5.54 8.15
CA VAL A 101 -11.29 -5.57 6.72
C VAL A 101 -11.50 -6.98 6.16
N GLY A 102 -11.45 -8.00 7.03
CA GLY A 102 -11.70 -9.40 6.68
C GLY A 102 -10.55 -10.08 5.94
N GLY A 103 -9.32 -9.57 6.05
CA GLY A 103 -8.13 -10.13 5.41
C GLY A 103 -7.40 -11.20 6.23
N LYS A 104 -7.81 -11.44 7.48
CA LYS A 104 -7.17 -12.44 8.34
C LYS A 104 -7.26 -13.84 7.72
N GLY A 105 -6.10 -14.49 7.58
CA GLY A 105 -6.00 -15.82 6.99
C GLY A 105 -6.14 -15.88 5.47
N GLN A 106 -6.23 -14.74 4.78
CA GLN A 106 -6.33 -14.68 3.32
C GLN A 106 -4.97 -14.74 2.60
N GLY A 107 -3.87 -14.66 3.34
CA GLY A 107 -2.52 -14.58 2.79
C GLY A 107 -2.18 -13.19 2.23
N LEU A 108 -0.92 -13.02 1.82
CA LEU A 108 -0.36 -11.74 1.38
C LEU A 108 0.10 -11.75 -0.10
N PRO A 109 0.01 -10.62 -0.82
CA PRO A 109 -0.60 -9.37 -0.36
C PRO A 109 -2.13 -9.52 -0.24
N PHE A 110 -2.73 -8.86 0.73
CA PHE A 110 -4.17 -8.65 0.78
C PHE A 110 -4.41 -7.16 0.55
N TRP A 111 -5.34 -6.81 -0.33
CA TRP A 111 -5.62 -5.40 -0.61
C TRP A 111 -7.10 -5.09 -0.63
N VAL A 112 -7.40 -3.83 -0.32
CA VAL A 112 -8.75 -3.27 -0.20
C VAL A 112 -8.75 -1.85 -0.77
N ILE A 113 -9.74 -1.54 -1.60
CA ILE A 113 -9.99 -0.19 -2.09
C ILE A 113 -11.09 0.43 -1.23
N LEU A 114 -10.76 1.54 -0.60
CA LEU A 114 -11.60 2.28 0.33
C LEU A 114 -11.93 3.66 -0.23
N ASP A 115 -13.11 4.19 0.07
CA ASP A 115 -13.37 5.62 -0.15
C ASP A 115 -12.62 6.50 0.88
N GLU A 116 -12.69 7.82 0.73
CA GLU A 116 -12.03 8.76 1.64
C GLU A 116 -12.60 8.79 3.07
N LYS A 117 -13.68 8.02 3.33
CA LYS A 117 -14.32 7.87 4.65
C LYS A 117 -14.02 6.51 5.27
N GLY A 118 -13.30 5.63 4.57
CA GLY A 118 -12.95 4.29 5.01
C GLY A 118 -14.03 3.23 4.75
N ASN A 119 -15.00 3.49 3.87
CA ASN A 119 -15.93 2.46 3.42
C ASN A 119 -15.25 1.58 2.36
N VAL A 120 -15.44 0.27 2.45
CA VAL A 120 -14.94 -0.69 1.46
C VAL A 120 -15.74 -0.56 0.16
N LEU A 121 -15.02 -0.33 -0.95
CA LEU A 121 -15.58 -0.31 -2.30
C LEU A 121 -15.37 -1.65 -2.99
N LYS A 122 -14.14 -2.17 -2.94
CA LYS A 122 -13.70 -3.43 -3.52
C LYS A 122 -12.56 -4.02 -2.70
N ASP A 123 -12.33 -5.32 -2.84
CA ASP A 123 -11.20 -6.00 -2.23
C ASP A 123 -10.57 -7.02 -3.18
N SER A 124 -9.51 -7.65 -2.70
CA SER A 124 -8.71 -8.63 -3.42
C SER A 124 -9.37 -10.00 -3.64
N ARG A 125 -10.67 -10.19 -3.35
CA ARG A 125 -11.26 -11.55 -3.37
C ARG A 125 -12.20 -11.83 -4.53
N ILE A 126 -12.04 -13.02 -5.12
CA ILE A 126 -13.02 -13.63 -6.02
C ILE A 126 -13.69 -14.77 -5.26
N ASN A 127 -15.01 -14.70 -5.06
CA ASN A 127 -15.78 -15.72 -4.33
C ASN A 127 -15.20 -16.04 -2.92
N GLY A 128 -14.64 -15.03 -2.25
CA GLY A 128 -14.05 -15.18 -0.91
C GLY A 128 -12.58 -15.61 -0.88
N GLU A 129 -11.96 -15.89 -2.03
CA GLU A 129 -10.55 -16.24 -2.13
C GLU A 129 -9.71 -15.05 -2.61
N ASN A 130 -8.67 -14.70 -1.85
CA ASN A 130 -7.74 -13.63 -2.20
C ASN A 130 -6.91 -13.98 -3.44
N VAL A 131 -6.88 -13.08 -4.42
CA VAL A 131 -6.07 -13.19 -5.64
C VAL A 131 -4.60 -12.81 -5.43
N GLY A 132 -4.25 -12.31 -4.24
CA GLY A 132 -2.89 -11.93 -3.91
C GLY A 132 -2.40 -10.77 -4.77
N GLY A 133 -1.15 -10.89 -5.23
CA GLY A 133 -0.56 -10.00 -6.23
C GLY A 133 -0.89 -10.51 -7.63
N PRO A 134 -1.88 -9.92 -8.33
CA PRO A 134 -2.45 -10.49 -9.56
C PRO A 134 -1.39 -10.70 -10.64
N ALA A 135 -1.40 -11.88 -11.29
CA ALA A 135 -0.41 -12.18 -12.31
C ALA A 135 -0.88 -13.12 -13.43
N SER A 136 -1.96 -13.86 -13.24
CA SER A 136 -2.67 -14.55 -14.32
C SER A 136 -3.68 -13.65 -15.00
N GLU A 137 -4.09 -13.97 -16.24
CA GLU A 137 -5.13 -13.23 -16.96
C GLU A 137 -6.39 -13.03 -16.12
N LYS A 138 -6.90 -14.10 -15.49
CA LYS A 138 -8.11 -14.05 -14.66
C LYS A 138 -7.96 -13.10 -13.47
N GLU A 139 -6.82 -13.14 -12.76
CA GLU A 139 -6.58 -12.27 -11.61
C GLU A 139 -6.40 -10.82 -12.03
N VAL A 140 -5.74 -10.58 -13.17
CA VAL A 140 -5.52 -9.23 -13.71
C VAL A 140 -6.81 -8.64 -14.27
N ASP A 141 -7.66 -9.43 -14.94
CA ASP A 141 -8.99 -9.00 -15.35
C ASP A 141 -9.86 -8.66 -14.13
N TYR A 142 -9.74 -9.43 -13.03
CA TYR A 142 -10.39 -9.07 -11.78
C TYR A 142 -9.86 -7.75 -11.21
N LEU A 143 -8.54 -7.55 -11.15
CA LEU A 143 -7.95 -6.27 -10.76
C LEU A 143 -8.52 -5.12 -11.59
N ILE A 144 -8.53 -5.24 -12.91
CA ILE A 144 -9.12 -4.24 -13.82
C ILE A 144 -10.59 -3.96 -13.47
N SER A 145 -11.39 -5.01 -13.24
CA SER A 145 -12.81 -4.87 -12.86
C SER A 145 -13.03 -4.17 -11.51
N THR A 146 -12.03 -4.19 -10.63
CA THR A 146 -12.04 -3.39 -9.39
C THR A 146 -11.62 -1.94 -9.67
N LEU A 147 -10.58 -1.74 -10.48
CA LEU A 147 -9.97 -0.45 -10.75
C LEU A 147 -10.88 0.49 -11.57
N GLU A 148 -11.60 -0.04 -12.55
CA GLU A 148 -12.52 0.74 -13.40
C GLU A 148 -13.56 1.54 -12.60
N PRO A 149 -14.42 0.91 -11.76
CA PRO A 149 -15.45 1.62 -11.03
C PRO A 149 -14.93 2.44 -9.84
N THR A 150 -13.68 2.24 -9.41
CA THR A 150 -13.11 2.94 -8.25
C THR A 150 -12.08 4.01 -8.61
N SER A 151 -11.80 4.22 -9.90
CA SER A 151 -10.93 5.31 -10.36
C SER A 151 -11.72 6.62 -10.49
N LYS A 152 -11.11 7.75 -10.11
CA LYS A 152 -11.76 9.08 -10.09
C LYS A 152 -11.22 10.06 -11.13
N ASN A 153 -9.94 9.96 -11.49
CA ASN A 153 -9.20 11.04 -12.15
C ASN A 153 -8.65 10.66 -13.53
N LEU A 154 -7.96 9.52 -13.66
CA LEU A 154 -7.44 9.05 -14.96
C LEU A 154 -8.15 7.76 -15.37
N LYS A 155 -8.61 7.68 -16.62
CA LYS A 155 -9.22 6.46 -17.17
C LYS A 155 -8.18 5.35 -17.25
N ILE A 156 -8.63 4.12 -17.01
CA ILE A 156 -7.77 2.95 -17.12
C ILE A 156 -7.40 2.68 -18.58
N ASP A 157 -6.16 2.25 -18.79
CA ASP A 157 -5.70 1.63 -20.02
C ASP A 157 -5.49 0.14 -19.72
N THR A 158 -6.47 -0.68 -20.09
CA THR A 158 -6.52 -2.10 -19.69
C THR A 158 -5.37 -2.89 -20.29
N GLU A 159 -4.91 -2.52 -21.49
CA GLU A 159 -3.81 -3.21 -22.17
C GLU A 159 -2.49 -2.95 -21.45
N LYS A 160 -2.23 -1.72 -20.99
CA LYS A 160 -1.02 -1.42 -20.20
C LYS A 160 -1.03 -2.14 -18.85
N ILE A 161 -2.19 -2.23 -18.19
CA ILE A 161 -2.33 -2.99 -16.94
C ILE A 161 -2.01 -4.46 -17.19
N LYS A 162 -2.57 -5.05 -18.25
CA LYS A 162 -2.28 -6.44 -18.66
C LYS A 162 -0.81 -6.65 -18.98
N GLU A 163 -0.19 -5.73 -19.73
CA GLU A 163 1.22 -5.80 -20.10
C GLU A 163 2.15 -5.85 -18.88
N VAL A 164 1.86 -5.04 -17.86
CA VAL A 164 2.68 -4.93 -16.65
C VAL A 164 2.41 -6.08 -15.68
N PHE A 165 1.15 -6.45 -15.48
CA PHE A 165 0.79 -7.39 -14.41
C PHE A 165 0.85 -8.85 -14.82
N ILE A 166 0.52 -9.19 -16.07
CA ILE A 166 0.51 -10.60 -16.50
C ILE A 166 1.93 -11.15 -16.56
N LEU A 167 2.14 -12.27 -15.86
CA LEU A 167 3.40 -13.01 -15.93
C LEU A 167 3.60 -13.60 -17.33
N LYS A 168 4.59 -13.07 -18.06
CA LYS A 168 5.05 -13.69 -19.30
C LYS A 168 5.60 -15.08 -18.98
N LYS A 169 5.07 -16.12 -19.64
CA LYS A 169 5.65 -17.47 -19.56
C LYS A 169 7.11 -17.37 -20.01
N LYS A 170 8.04 -17.88 -19.19
CA LYS A 170 9.40 -18.13 -19.68
C LYS A 170 9.27 -19.18 -20.79
N SER A 171 9.75 -18.83 -21.97
CA SER A 171 9.97 -19.79 -23.05
C SER A 171 11.12 -20.72 -22.68
#